data_AF-A0A736VPH2-F1
#
_entry.id   AF-A0A736VPH2-F1
#
_cell.length_a   1.000
_cell.length_b   1.000
_cell.length_c   1.000
_cell.angle_alpha   90.00
_cell.angle_beta   90.00
_cell.angle_gamma   90.00
#
_symmetry.space_group_name_H-M   'P 1'
#
loop_
_entity.id
_entity.type
_entity.pdbx_description
1 polymer ?
#
loop_
_entity_poly.entity_id
_entity_poly.type
_entity_poly.pdbx_seq_one_letter_code
_entity_poly.pdbx_strand_id
1 'polypeptide(L)'
;MDKHTTWLAYIWALISGICAQWTLNDYINHGDGYAPGWRREFSRTGDGMTGNLYLKNEGRINLAIVDEAETPRMWLFKDKGGDGVHINNGNDGGGDFIFGKDGGFYASAVRAGIGRKLAVTSDNNSALSARFNLWGGGDRPTVIELDDDHGWHLYSQRNPDGSIRFMVNGEIFTTGSIHAGANTISTDGNIYGSLWGGWLNDWINNTIINRFVKDIRLGGIEYAQAWNGPGFNDTPGYVITGVGNGNSDELIDGIHRRPLQKLIGSVWYNVTSI
;
A
#
# COMPACT_ATOMS: atom_id res chain seq x y z
N MET A 1 -104.86 -9.52 59.81
CA MET A 1 -103.58 -9.44 59.08
C MET A 1 -103.88 -9.32 57.59
N ASP A 2 -104.38 -8.24 56.99
CA ASP A 2 -104.43 -6.79 57.21
C ASP A 2 -103.74 -6.07 56.06
N LYS A 3 -104.47 -5.06 55.57
CA LYS A 3 -104.34 -4.26 54.34
C LYS A 3 -103.04 -3.44 54.21
N HIS A 4 -101.94 -3.88 54.83
CA HIS A 4 -100.64 -3.21 54.79
C HIS A 4 -99.79 -3.61 53.56
N THR A 5 -100.21 -4.62 52.79
CA THR A 5 -99.43 -5.13 51.65
C THR A 5 -99.59 -4.33 50.35
N THR A 6 -100.65 -3.54 50.19
CA THR A 6 -100.93 -2.87 48.91
C THR A 6 -100.23 -1.53 48.75
N TRP A 7 -100.10 -0.73 49.82
CA TRP A 7 -99.49 0.62 49.72
C TRP A 7 -97.97 0.57 49.49
N LEU A 8 -97.30 -0.43 50.09
CA LEU A 8 -95.89 -0.70 49.84
C LEU A 8 -95.64 -1.17 48.40
N ALA A 9 -96.59 -1.87 47.77
CA ALA A 9 -96.46 -2.34 46.39
C ALA A 9 -96.48 -1.18 45.38
N TYR A 10 -97.28 -0.15 45.62
CA TYR A 10 -97.34 1.03 44.74
C TYR A 10 -96.11 1.94 44.85
N ILE A 11 -95.55 2.07 46.06
CA ILE A 11 -94.29 2.80 46.27
C ILE A 11 -93.14 2.06 45.60
N TRP A 12 -93.11 0.73 45.68
CA TRP A 12 -92.12 -0.07 44.95
C TRP A 12 -92.28 0.15 43.44
N ALA A 13 -93.48 -0.03 42.88
CA ALA A 13 -93.72 0.11 41.44
C ALA A 13 -93.26 1.47 40.88
N LEU A 14 -93.49 2.57 41.62
CA LEU A 14 -93.08 3.92 41.24
C LEU A 14 -91.55 4.10 41.25
N ILE A 15 -90.86 3.55 42.26
CA ILE A 15 -89.40 3.61 42.37
C ILE A 15 -88.73 2.74 41.29
N SER A 16 -89.26 1.55 41.03
CA SER A 16 -88.75 0.67 39.98
C SER A 16 -88.92 1.26 38.57
N GLY A 17 -90.02 1.98 38.32
CA GLY A 17 -90.27 2.60 37.01
C GLY A 17 -89.32 3.76 36.71
N ILE A 18 -88.98 4.58 37.71
CA ILE A 18 -88.06 5.71 37.55
C ILE A 18 -86.61 5.22 37.40
N CYS A 19 -86.23 4.12 38.06
CA CYS A 19 -84.87 3.56 38.00
C CYS A 19 -84.59 2.71 36.74
N ALA A 20 -85.60 2.15 36.07
CA ALA A 20 -85.40 1.32 34.89
C ALA A 20 -85.08 2.13 33.61
N GLN A 21 -85.34 3.44 33.59
CA GLN A 21 -85.16 4.25 32.38
C GLN A 21 -83.74 4.83 32.23
N TRP A 22 -82.85 4.64 33.22
CA TRP A 22 -81.48 5.14 33.19
C TRP A 22 -80.49 4.00 33.41
N THR A 23 -80.20 3.22 32.38
CA THR A 23 -78.88 2.61 32.12
C THR A 23 -78.94 1.81 30.82
N LEU A 24 -78.65 2.47 29.71
CA LEU A 24 -78.08 1.79 28.55
C LEU A 24 -76.63 1.48 28.93
N ASN A 25 -76.24 0.20 29.02
CA ASN A 25 -74.83 -0.19 29.04
C ASN A 25 -74.69 -1.58 28.41
N ASP A 26 -73.98 -1.64 27.29
CA ASP A 26 -73.49 -2.86 26.67
C ASP A 26 -72.70 -3.71 27.69
N TYR A 27 -73.01 -5.01 27.81
CA TYR A 27 -72.39 -5.89 28.80
C TYR A 27 -71.35 -6.83 28.16
N ILE A 28 -70.15 -6.93 28.75
CA ILE A 28 -69.08 -7.88 28.39
C ILE A 28 -68.87 -8.85 29.55
N ASN A 29 -68.86 -10.17 29.29
CA ASN A 29 -68.69 -11.23 30.29
C ASN A 29 -67.23 -11.69 30.42
N HIS A 30 -66.76 -11.94 31.65
CA HIS A 30 -65.35 -12.21 31.96
C HIS A 30 -65.02 -13.56 32.64
N GLY A 31 -66.00 -14.39 33.02
CA GLY A 31 -65.77 -15.77 33.52
C GLY A 31 -65.06 -15.92 34.88
N ASP A 32 -65.15 -17.13 35.44
CA ASP A 32 -65.07 -17.41 36.90
C ASP A 32 -63.71 -17.24 37.60
N GLY A 33 -62.67 -16.78 36.89
CA GLY A 33 -61.38 -16.42 37.49
C GLY A 33 -61.08 -14.92 37.49
N TYR A 34 -62.01 -14.10 36.99
CA TYR A 34 -61.68 -12.73 36.62
C TYR A 34 -61.82 -11.75 37.78
N ALA A 35 -60.69 -11.25 38.26
CA ALA A 35 -60.63 -10.06 39.11
C ALA A 35 -60.41 -8.80 38.24
N PRO A 36 -61.31 -7.81 38.23
CA PRO A 36 -61.16 -6.63 37.37
C PRO A 36 -60.27 -5.55 38.00
N GLY A 37 -59.31 -4.97 37.24
CA GLY A 37 -58.69 -3.67 37.55
C GLY A 37 -57.30 -3.30 36.96
N TRP A 38 -57.31 -2.28 36.07
CA TRP A 38 -56.44 -1.08 35.89
C TRP A 38 -54.89 -1.17 35.66
N ARG A 39 -54.37 -0.31 34.74
CA ARG A 39 -52.99 -0.29 34.18
C ARG A 39 -51.88 -0.68 35.17
N ARG A 40 -51.10 -1.69 34.83
CA ARG A 40 -49.84 -2.05 35.52
C ARG A 40 -48.64 -1.54 34.72
N GLU A 41 -48.00 -0.48 35.18
CA GLU A 41 -46.63 -0.17 34.75
C GLU A 41 -45.68 -1.08 35.54
N PHE A 42 -45.01 -1.98 34.83
CA PHE A 42 -44.22 -3.04 35.42
C PHE A 42 -42.74 -2.63 35.45
N SER A 43 -42.39 -1.71 36.36
CA SER A 43 -40.99 -1.44 36.70
C SER A 43 -40.58 -2.36 37.83
N ARG A 44 -39.82 -3.40 37.51
CA ARG A 44 -39.29 -4.38 38.46
C ARG A 44 -37.83 -4.65 38.15
N THR A 45 -37.04 -4.83 39.19
CA THR A 45 -35.67 -5.30 39.06
C THR A 45 -35.68 -6.80 38.80
N GLY A 46 -35.14 -7.20 37.65
CA GLY A 46 -35.05 -8.59 37.28
C GLY A 46 -36.36 -9.15 36.73
N ASP A 47 -36.24 -9.78 35.57
CA ASP A 47 -37.28 -10.58 34.94
C ASP A 47 -36.67 -11.95 34.57
N GLY A 48 -37.40 -13.03 34.88
CA GLY A 48 -37.09 -14.35 34.36
C GLY A 48 -37.94 -14.65 33.13
N MET A 49 -37.41 -14.44 31.91
CA MET A 49 -38.08 -14.81 30.66
C MET A 49 -37.66 -16.21 30.21
N THR A 50 -38.65 -17.06 29.92
CA THR A 50 -38.40 -18.44 29.49
C THR A 50 -38.58 -18.69 27.97
N GLY A 51 -38.60 -17.66 27.07
CA GLY A 51 -38.80 -17.80 25.58
C GLY A 51 -38.39 -16.62 24.64
N ASN A 52 -38.61 -16.72 23.30
CA ASN A 52 -38.15 -15.77 22.23
C ASN A 52 -38.75 -14.34 22.29
N LEU A 53 -37.94 -13.33 21.94
CA LEU A 53 -38.34 -11.91 21.90
C LEU A 53 -38.47 -11.37 20.45
N TYR A 54 -39.70 -11.14 19.99
CA TYR A 54 -40.00 -10.52 18.69
C TYR A 54 -40.49 -9.08 18.88
N LEU A 55 -39.69 -8.11 18.43
CA LEU A 55 -40.02 -6.69 18.54
C LEU A 55 -40.63 -6.21 17.22
N LYS A 56 -41.96 -6.13 17.19
CA LYS A 56 -42.75 -5.77 15.99
C LYS A 56 -42.91 -4.27 15.94
N ASN A 57 -42.17 -3.64 15.04
CA ASN A 57 -42.36 -2.25 14.69
C ASN A 57 -42.09 -2.12 13.20
N GLU A 58 -42.78 -1.15 12.60
CA GLU A 58 -42.54 -0.75 11.23
C GLU A 58 -41.40 0.27 11.14
N GLY A 59 -41.02 0.94 12.25
CA GLY A 59 -39.88 1.84 12.38
C GLY A 59 -38.71 1.32 13.24
N ARG A 60 -37.73 2.19 13.54
CA ARG A 60 -36.51 1.89 14.32
C ARG A 60 -36.88 1.34 15.69
N ILE A 61 -36.30 0.20 16.03
CA ILE A 61 -36.28 -0.27 17.42
C ILE A 61 -34.84 -0.31 17.85
N ASN A 62 -34.61 0.42 18.91
CA ASN A 62 -33.32 0.53 19.52
C ASN A 62 -33.26 -0.39 20.72
N LEU A 63 -32.23 -1.22 20.76
CA LEU A 63 -31.71 -1.70 22.02
C LEU A 63 -30.81 -0.60 22.52
N ALA A 64 -31.37 0.18 23.42
CA ALA A 64 -30.78 1.39 23.92
C ALA A 64 -30.31 1.16 25.34
N ILE A 65 -29.28 1.88 25.70
CA ILE A 65 -28.92 2.12 27.10
C ILE A 65 -29.02 3.61 27.28
N VAL A 66 -29.73 3.99 28.32
CA VAL A 66 -30.04 5.39 28.64
C VAL A 66 -29.67 5.64 30.09
N ASP A 67 -29.43 6.90 30.45
CA ASP A 67 -29.03 7.27 31.81
C ASP A 67 -30.22 7.65 32.72
N GLU A 68 -29.95 8.03 33.98
CA GLU A 68 -30.98 8.45 34.95
C GLU A 68 -31.74 9.71 34.49
N ALA A 69 -31.18 10.44 33.51
CA ALA A 69 -31.81 11.56 32.82
C ALA A 69 -32.28 11.21 31.39
N GLU A 70 -32.27 9.92 31.02
CA GLU A 70 -32.70 9.31 29.76
C GLU A 70 -31.89 9.64 28.49
N THR A 71 -30.64 10.08 28.63
CA THR A 71 -29.77 10.33 27.47
C THR A 71 -29.24 9.02 26.89
N PRO A 72 -29.38 8.79 25.56
CA PRO A 72 -28.88 7.58 24.93
C PRO A 72 -27.37 7.51 24.93
N ARG A 73 -26.86 6.44 25.52
CA ARG A 73 -25.43 6.16 25.60
C ARG A 73 -24.99 5.13 24.57
N MET A 74 -25.93 4.39 23.98
CA MET A 74 -25.65 3.39 22.97
C MET A 74 -26.86 3.17 22.10
N TRP A 75 -26.60 2.90 20.83
CA TRP A 75 -27.57 2.27 19.97
C TRP A 75 -26.96 1.01 19.38
N LEU A 76 -27.50 -0.12 19.83
CA LEU A 76 -27.54 -1.31 18.99
C LEU A 76 -28.88 -1.27 18.31
N PHE A 77 -28.80 -1.09 17.02
CA PHE A 77 -30.01 -1.04 16.26
C PHE A 77 -29.79 -1.71 14.95
N LYS A 78 -30.87 -2.37 14.59
CA LYS A 78 -31.13 -2.62 13.22
C LYS A 78 -32.40 -1.88 12.97
N ASP A 79 -32.26 -0.83 12.18
CA ASP A 79 -33.46 -0.38 11.51
C ASP A 79 -33.99 -1.51 10.69
N LYS A 80 -35.32 -1.65 10.71
CA LYS A 80 -36.03 -2.41 9.69
C LYS A 80 -35.47 -1.92 8.34
N GLY A 81 -34.56 -2.74 7.77
CA GLY A 81 -33.77 -2.41 6.57
C GLY A 81 -32.36 -1.78 6.68
N GLY A 82 -31.86 -1.27 7.83
CA GLY A 82 -30.54 -0.58 8.01
C GLY A 82 -29.24 -1.30 7.56
N ASP A 83 -28.08 -0.62 7.64
CA ASP A 83 -26.81 -0.99 6.94
C ASP A 83 -26.11 -2.28 7.41
N GLY A 84 -26.47 -2.72 8.59
CA GLY A 84 -25.90 -3.88 9.22
C GLY A 84 -26.36 -3.86 10.64
N VAL A 85 -25.80 -4.72 11.42
CA VAL A 85 -25.96 -4.53 12.84
C VAL A 85 -25.15 -3.30 13.20
N HIS A 86 -25.84 -2.16 13.33
CA HIS A 86 -25.24 -0.90 13.75
C HIS A 86 -24.89 -1.04 15.20
N ILE A 87 -23.69 -0.60 15.51
CA ILE A 87 -23.23 -0.44 16.86
C ILE A 87 -22.60 0.95 16.90
N ASN A 88 -23.22 1.85 17.63
CA ASN A 88 -22.67 3.17 17.87
C ASN A 88 -22.88 3.64 19.31
N ASN A 89 -22.28 4.77 19.66
CA ASN A 89 -22.18 5.27 21.04
C ASN A 89 -23.30 6.23 21.44
N GLY A 90 -24.45 6.13 20.80
CA GLY A 90 -25.53 7.06 21.10
C GLY A 90 -25.09 8.50 20.95
N ASN A 91 -25.34 9.30 21.97
CA ASN A 91 -25.05 10.73 21.95
C ASN A 91 -23.59 11.09 22.17
N ASP A 92 -22.76 10.12 22.58
CA ASP A 92 -21.34 10.36 22.84
C ASP A 92 -20.49 10.41 21.55
N GLY A 93 -20.97 9.88 20.41
CA GLY A 93 -20.31 10.00 19.09
C GLY A 93 -19.12 9.04 18.84
N GLY A 94 -18.42 9.20 17.70
CA GLY A 94 -17.28 8.33 17.28
C GLY A 94 -17.46 7.58 15.95
N GLY A 95 -18.64 7.68 15.32
CA GLY A 95 -19.00 6.93 14.10
C GLY A 95 -19.35 5.48 14.40
N ASP A 96 -19.88 4.80 13.39
CA ASP A 96 -20.58 3.54 13.58
C ASP A 96 -19.70 2.38 13.11
N PHE A 97 -19.60 1.35 13.96
CA PHE A 97 -19.11 0.06 13.49
C PHE A 97 -20.27 -0.68 12.88
N ILE A 98 -20.02 -1.15 11.67
CA ILE A 98 -21.03 -1.85 10.91
C ILE A 98 -20.45 -3.23 10.68
N PHE A 99 -20.96 -4.18 11.45
CA PHE A 99 -21.01 -5.55 10.98
C PHE A 99 -22.05 -5.54 9.90
N GLY A 100 -21.52 -5.27 8.73
CA GLY A 100 -22.32 -5.33 7.57
C GLY A 100 -22.80 -6.77 7.56
N LYS A 101 -24.12 -6.86 7.46
CA LYS A 101 -24.79 -8.05 6.95
C LYS A 101 -24.12 -8.66 5.71
N ASP A 102 -23.21 -7.92 5.08
CA ASP A 102 -22.39 -8.27 3.93
C ASP A 102 -21.13 -9.12 4.23
N GLY A 103 -20.85 -9.48 5.49
CA GLY A 103 -19.75 -10.39 5.84
C GLY A 103 -18.37 -9.75 5.89
N GLY A 104 -18.30 -8.43 5.70
CA GLY A 104 -17.13 -7.60 5.90
C GLY A 104 -17.23 -6.80 7.20
N PHE A 105 -16.37 -5.81 7.31
CA PHE A 105 -16.21 -5.04 8.54
C PHE A 105 -15.93 -3.59 8.19
N TYR A 106 -16.78 -2.68 8.68
CA TYR A 106 -16.59 -1.24 8.55
C TYR A 106 -16.18 -0.65 9.90
N ALA A 107 -15.24 0.29 9.83
CA ALA A 107 -14.72 1.08 10.95
C ALA A 107 -14.40 2.51 10.49
N SER A 108 -14.48 3.49 11.41
CA SER A 108 -14.41 4.93 11.14
C SER A 108 -13.09 5.47 10.55
N ALA A 109 -12.02 4.66 10.46
CA ALA A 109 -10.83 5.00 9.68
C ALA A 109 -10.37 3.81 8.84
N VAL A 110 -10.72 3.91 7.54
CA VAL A 110 -10.23 3.13 6.39
C VAL A 110 -10.30 4.07 5.16
N ARG A 111 -9.26 4.89 4.86
CA ARG A 111 -9.36 5.89 3.77
C ARG A 111 -8.31 5.73 2.66
N ALA A 112 -8.80 5.26 1.51
CA ALA A 112 -8.18 5.35 0.19
C ALA A 112 -8.87 6.45 -0.64
N GLY A 113 -8.20 6.95 -1.69
CA GLY A 113 -8.65 8.12 -2.46
C GLY A 113 -10.02 7.94 -3.13
N ILE A 114 -10.73 9.06 -3.33
CA ILE A 114 -12.12 9.06 -3.83
C ILE A 114 -12.23 8.45 -5.24
N GLY A 115 -11.25 8.69 -6.12
CA GLY A 115 -11.35 8.40 -7.56
C GLY A 115 -10.58 7.18 -8.08
N ARG A 116 -9.79 6.48 -7.25
CA ARG A 116 -9.05 5.27 -7.64
C ARG A 116 -9.38 4.17 -6.64
N LYS A 117 -9.82 3.02 -7.16
CA LYS A 117 -10.10 1.86 -6.31
C LYS A 117 -8.78 1.31 -5.77
N LEU A 118 -8.71 1.13 -4.45
CA LEU A 118 -7.76 0.22 -3.82
C LEU A 118 -8.42 -1.15 -3.80
N ALA A 119 -7.96 -2.07 -4.65
CA ALA A 119 -8.47 -3.43 -4.71
C ALA A 119 -7.52 -4.38 -3.96
N VAL A 120 -8.09 -5.28 -3.18
CA VAL A 120 -7.42 -6.45 -2.59
C VAL A 120 -8.10 -7.66 -3.22
N THR A 121 -7.35 -8.46 -3.97
CA THR A 121 -7.90 -9.55 -4.79
C THR A 121 -7.11 -10.82 -4.57
N SER A 122 -7.80 -11.95 -4.72
CA SER A 122 -7.23 -13.29 -4.72
C SER A 122 -7.93 -14.10 -5.81
N ASP A 123 -7.16 -14.76 -6.67
CA ASP A 123 -7.68 -15.76 -7.61
C ASP A 123 -7.89 -17.12 -6.93
N ASN A 124 -7.64 -17.21 -5.62
CA ASN A 124 -7.65 -18.42 -4.80
C ASN A 124 -6.78 -19.56 -5.37
N ASN A 125 -5.76 -19.20 -6.14
CA ASN A 125 -4.74 -20.11 -6.68
C ASN A 125 -3.36 -19.90 -6.02
N SER A 126 -3.19 -18.84 -5.25
CA SER A 126 -1.98 -18.62 -4.48
C SER A 126 -1.88 -19.73 -3.44
N ALA A 127 -0.70 -20.36 -3.35
CA ALA A 127 -0.44 -21.35 -2.33
C ALA A 127 -0.43 -20.75 -0.91
N LEU A 128 -0.17 -19.44 -0.81
CA LEU A 128 -0.02 -18.69 0.44
C LEU A 128 -0.92 -17.45 0.44
N SER A 129 -1.27 -16.97 1.63
CA SER A 129 -1.95 -15.68 1.78
C SER A 129 -0.98 -14.52 1.56
N ALA A 130 -1.49 -13.38 1.11
CA ALA A 130 -0.74 -12.14 1.01
C ALA A 130 -1.38 -11.06 1.90
N ARG A 131 -0.55 -10.20 2.51
CA ARG A 131 -1.03 -9.14 3.40
C ARG A 131 -0.41 -7.78 3.07
N PHE A 132 -1.16 -6.74 3.39
CA PHE A 132 -0.73 -5.34 3.37
C PHE A 132 -0.89 -4.78 4.78
N ASN A 133 0.24 -4.46 5.41
CA ASN A 133 0.32 -4.23 6.84
C ASN A 133 0.75 -2.80 7.15
N LEU A 134 0.08 -2.18 8.12
CA LEU A 134 0.52 -0.95 8.77
C LEU A 134 0.95 -1.30 10.20
N TRP A 135 2.23 -1.13 10.51
CA TRP A 135 2.80 -1.43 11.82
C TRP A 135 3.95 -0.46 12.16
N GLY A 136 4.48 -0.46 13.38
CA GLY A 136 5.59 0.41 13.77
C GLY A 136 5.91 0.38 15.26
N GLY A 137 7.03 1.02 15.65
CA GLY A 137 7.54 1.12 17.03
C GLY A 137 8.65 2.16 17.20
N GLY A 138 9.30 2.24 18.38
CA GLY A 138 10.28 3.29 18.70
C GLY A 138 11.47 3.40 17.73
N ASP A 139 12.06 2.26 17.37
CA ASP A 139 13.16 2.20 16.40
C ASP A 139 12.69 2.23 14.93
N ARG A 140 11.37 2.04 14.70
CA ARG A 140 10.72 2.03 13.38
C ARG A 140 9.35 2.73 13.44
N PRO A 141 9.31 4.07 13.59
CA PRO A 141 8.09 4.82 13.89
C PRO A 141 6.84 4.49 13.05
N THR A 142 6.99 4.20 11.76
CA THR A 142 5.89 3.77 10.89
C THR A 142 6.47 2.92 9.78
N VAL A 143 5.88 1.74 9.58
CA VAL A 143 6.22 0.76 8.54
C VAL A 143 4.94 0.42 7.78
N ILE A 144 5.02 0.50 6.45
CA ILE A 144 4.01 -0.02 5.54
C ILE A 144 4.66 -1.16 4.78
N GLU A 145 4.13 -2.37 4.90
CA GLU A 145 4.78 -3.63 4.49
C GLU A 145 3.85 -4.53 3.67
N LEU A 146 4.44 -5.23 2.70
CA LEU A 146 3.83 -6.35 1.99
C LEU A 146 4.56 -7.64 2.38
N ASP A 147 3.79 -8.68 2.72
CA ASP A 147 4.32 -9.99 3.10
C ASP A 147 3.40 -11.14 2.63
N ASP A 148 3.91 -12.36 2.78
CA ASP A 148 3.14 -13.59 2.67
C ASP A 148 3.35 -14.47 3.92
N ASP A 149 2.91 -15.73 3.89
CA ASP A 149 3.03 -16.66 5.02
C ASP A 149 4.47 -17.05 5.39
N HIS A 150 5.48 -16.72 4.56
CA HIS A 150 6.89 -17.00 4.80
C HIS A 150 7.74 -15.76 5.11
N GLY A 151 7.28 -14.55 4.85
CA GLY A 151 7.96 -13.33 5.28
C GLY A 151 7.70 -12.11 4.40
N TRP A 152 8.36 -11.01 4.76
CA TRP A 152 8.22 -9.73 4.08
C TRP A 152 8.87 -9.74 2.70
N HIS A 153 8.19 -9.10 1.75
CA HIS A 153 8.68 -8.89 0.39
C HIS A 153 9.30 -7.50 0.26
N LEU A 154 8.57 -6.48 0.71
CA LEU A 154 9.02 -5.09 0.67
C LEU A 154 8.34 -4.25 1.75
N TYR A 155 9.02 -3.18 2.15
CA TYR A 155 8.43 -2.18 3.05
C TYR A 155 8.99 -0.78 2.81
N SER A 156 8.19 0.21 3.19
CA SER A 156 8.68 1.57 3.45
C SER A 156 8.62 1.86 4.94
N GLN A 157 9.62 2.54 5.49
CA GLN A 157 9.63 2.95 6.89
C GLN A 157 10.13 4.37 7.12
N ARG A 158 9.63 5.01 8.17
CA ARG A 158 10.25 6.17 8.82
C ARG A 158 11.20 5.69 9.91
N ASN A 159 12.43 6.23 9.95
CA ASN A 159 13.47 5.98 10.97
C ASN A 159 13.33 6.96 12.15
N PRO A 160 14.01 6.71 13.29
CA PRO A 160 13.94 7.57 14.47
C PRO A 160 14.46 8.99 14.23
N ASP A 161 15.44 9.14 13.36
CA ASP A 161 15.98 10.43 12.92
C ASP A 161 15.07 11.18 11.92
N GLY A 162 13.90 10.61 11.59
CA GLY A 162 12.94 11.16 10.64
C GLY A 162 13.21 10.80 9.18
N SER A 163 14.34 10.15 8.85
CA SER A 163 14.64 9.71 7.48
C SER A 163 13.70 8.59 7.00
N ILE A 164 13.53 8.44 5.69
CA ILE A 164 12.70 7.38 5.08
C ILE A 164 13.61 6.33 4.42
N ARG A 165 13.25 5.06 4.58
CA ARG A 165 13.92 3.92 3.92
C ARG A 165 12.87 3.06 3.21
N PHE A 166 13.15 2.66 1.97
CA PHE A 166 12.41 1.64 1.22
C PHE A 166 13.32 0.42 1.03
N MET A 167 12.84 -0.78 1.36
CA MET A 167 13.62 -2.04 1.26
C MET A 167 12.82 -3.10 0.52
N VAL A 168 13.53 -3.91 -0.27
CA VAL A 168 13.02 -5.07 -1.01
C VAL A 168 13.86 -6.29 -0.61
N ASN A 169 13.21 -7.40 -0.26
CA ASN A 169 13.84 -8.67 0.10
C ASN A 169 14.07 -9.52 -1.16
N GLY A 170 14.98 -9.08 -2.03
CA GLY A 170 15.25 -9.77 -3.28
C GLY A 170 15.91 -8.87 -4.32
N GLU A 171 15.90 -9.34 -5.56
CA GLU A 171 16.42 -8.61 -6.71
C GLU A 171 15.43 -7.51 -7.16
N ILE A 172 15.97 -6.36 -7.60
CA ILE A 172 15.19 -5.30 -8.27
C ILE A 172 15.56 -5.31 -9.76
N PHE A 173 14.63 -5.76 -10.60
CA PHE A 173 14.77 -5.78 -12.06
C PHE A 173 13.95 -4.64 -12.67
N THR A 174 14.56 -3.78 -13.48
CA THR A 174 13.89 -2.64 -14.14
C THR A 174 13.88 -2.79 -15.66
N THR A 175 12.78 -2.42 -16.31
CA THR A 175 12.69 -2.39 -17.79
C THR A 175 13.12 -1.04 -18.37
N GLY A 176 13.15 0.00 -17.53
CA GLY A 176 13.66 1.32 -17.85
C GLY A 176 14.90 1.67 -17.05
N SER A 177 15.42 2.87 -17.29
CA SER A 177 16.58 3.44 -16.60
C SER A 177 16.33 3.65 -15.11
N ILE A 178 17.41 3.59 -14.31
CA ILE A 178 17.38 3.91 -12.88
C ILE A 178 17.84 5.35 -12.68
N HIS A 179 17.08 6.16 -11.93
CA HIS A 179 17.39 7.56 -11.66
C HIS A 179 17.74 7.79 -10.18
N ALA A 180 18.88 8.42 -9.93
CA ALA A 180 19.36 8.79 -8.59
C ALA A 180 19.72 10.29 -8.55
N GLY A 181 18.77 11.10 -8.08
CA GLY A 181 18.83 12.55 -8.28
C GLY A 181 18.81 12.87 -9.78
N ALA A 182 19.78 13.66 -10.25
CA ALA A 182 19.95 13.98 -11.68
C ALA A 182 20.80 12.94 -12.45
N ASN A 183 21.30 11.88 -11.80
CA ASN A 183 22.09 10.83 -12.44
C ASN A 183 21.18 9.73 -13.00
N THR A 184 21.60 9.08 -14.08
CA THR A 184 20.83 7.99 -14.73
C THR A 184 21.73 6.81 -15.04
N ILE A 185 21.32 5.59 -14.70
CA ILE A 185 21.85 4.34 -15.28
C ILE A 185 20.90 3.93 -16.40
N SER A 186 21.40 3.99 -17.63
CA SER A 186 20.62 3.74 -18.85
C SER A 186 20.48 2.23 -19.13
N THR A 187 19.47 1.86 -19.90
CA THR A 187 19.17 0.45 -20.26
C THR A 187 20.23 -0.18 -21.17
N ASP A 188 21.08 0.61 -21.80
CA ASP A 188 22.25 0.17 -22.59
C ASP A 188 23.54 0.03 -21.74
N GLY A 189 23.45 0.25 -20.42
CA GLY A 189 24.58 0.19 -19.49
C GLY A 189 25.37 1.51 -19.38
N ASN A 190 25.00 2.55 -20.12
CA ASN A 190 25.65 3.86 -20.01
C ASN A 190 25.21 4.57 -18.71
N ILE A 191 26.02 5.52 -18.25
CA ILE A 191 25.77 6.26 -17.00
C ILE A 191 25.83 7.76 -17.27
N TYR A 192 24.79 8.50 -16.94
CA TYR A 192 24.74 9.95 -17.04
C TYR A 192 24.96 10.62 -15.68
N GLY A 193 25.75 11.69 -15.65
CA GLY A 193 25.91 12.51 -14.45
C GLY A 193 26.76 13.76 -14.69
N SER A 194 26.61 14.77 -13.83
CA SER A 194 27.34 16.04 -13.94
C SER A 194 28.86 15.89 -13.78
N LEU A 195 29.29 14.86 -13.04
CA LEU A 195 30.72 14.53 -12.90
C LEU A 195 31.37 14.21 -14.25
N TRP A 196 30.61 13.64 -15.19
CA TRP A 196 31.08 13.30 -16.53
C TRP A 196 30.88 14.44 -17.54
N GLY A 197 30.18 15.51 -17.14
CA GLY A 197 29.69 16.53 -18.06
C GLY A 197 28.65 16.00 -19.05
N GLY A 198 27.99 14.87 -18.75
CA GLY A 198 27.07 14.18 -19.66
C GLY A 198 27.09 12.66 -19.49
N TRP A 199 27.14 11.94 -20.62
CA TRP A 199 27.24 10.49 -20.63
C TRP A 199 28.67 10.00 -20.36
N LEU A 200 28.79 8.95 -19.55
CA LEU A 200 30.05 8.31 -19.22
C LEU A 200 30.76 7.81 -20.48
N ASN A 201 30.04 7.24 -21.44
CA ASN A 201 30.64 6.83 -22.72
C ASN A 201 31.30 8.02 -23.45
N ASP A 202 30.67 9.19 -23.50
CA ASP A 202 31.24 10.38 -24.15
C ASP A 202 32.48 10.86 -23.39
N TRP A 203 32.41 10.86 -22.05
CA TRP A 203 33.54 11.21 -21.20
C TRP A 203 34.72 10.25 -21.40
N ILE A 204 34.47 8.93 -21.44
CA ILE A 204 35.49 7.90 -21.71
C ILE A 204 36.07 8.11 -23.12
N ASN A 205 35.24 8.33 -24.13
CA ASN A 205 35.68 8.55 -25.51
C ASN A 205 36.59 9.78 -25.62
N ASN A 206 36.14 10.90 -25.05
CA ASN A 206 36.81 12.20 -25.20
C ASN A 206 38.02 12.37 -24.27
N THR A 207 38.02 11.72 -23.11
CA THR A 207 39.06 11.89 -22.08
C THR A 207 40.04 10.73 -22.04
N ILE A 208 39.58 9.49 -22.26
CA ILE A 208 40.43 8.30 -22.18
C ILE A 208 40.85 7.86 -23.58
N ILE A 209 39.90 7.44 -24.41
CA ILE A 209 40.18 6.83 -25.72
C ILE A 209 40.91 7.76 -26.68
N ASN A 210 40.52 9.04 -26.73
CA ASN A 210 41.09 10.01 -27.66
C ASN A 210 42.35 10.72 -27.12
N ARG A 211 42.79 10.45 -25.88
CA ARG A 211 43.95 11.15 -25.28
C ARG A 211 45.07 10.23 -24.83
N PHE A 212 44.79 8.97 -24.53
CA PHE A 212 45.80 8.02 -24.07
C PHE A 212 46.32 7.14 -25.21
N VAL A 213 47.58 6.70 -25.06
CA VAL A 213 48.19 5.70 -25.94
C VAL A 213 47.53 4.35 -25.68
N LYS A 214 46.93 3.77 -26.72
CA LYS A 214 46.28 2.46 -26.69
C LYS A 214 47.22 1.31 -27.03
N ASP A 215 48.20 1.58 -27.89
CA ASP A 215 49.14 0.58 -28.40
C ASP A 215 50.40 1.23 -28.96
N ILE A 216 51.47 0.43 -29.08
CA ILE A 216 52.78 0.83 -29.62
C ILE A 216 53.24 -0.25 -30.61
N ARG A 217 53.70 0.15 -31.79
CA ARG A 217 54.23 -0.78 -32.80
C ARG A 217 55.40 -0.21 -33.58
N LEU A 218 56.09 -1.08 -34.29
CA LEU A 218 57.02 -0.71 -35.36
C LEU A 218 56.26 -0.67 -36.69
N GLY A 219 56.39 0.42 -37.44
CA GLY A 219 55.75 0.61 -38.74
C GLY A 219 56.40 -0.19 -39.87
N GLY A 220 56.18 0.26 -41.11
CA GLY A 220 56.77 -0.35 -42.30
C GLY A 220 58.30 -0.39 -42.24
N ILE A 221 58.89 -1.47 -42.77
CA ILE A 221 60.34 -1.63 -42.85
C ILE A 221 60.93 -0.77 -43.96
N GLU A 222 62.03 -0.09 -43.65
CA GLU A 222 62.89 0.59 -44.60
C GLU A 222 64.26 -0.07 -44.61
N TYR A 223 64.89 -0.13 -45.77
CA TYR A 223 66.21 -0.70 -45.98
C TYR A 223 67.17 0.35 -46.54
N ALA A 224 68.41 0.36 -46.06
CA ALA A 224 69.51 1.08 -46.67
C ALA A 224 70.77 0.21 -46.69
N GLN A 225 71.57 0.35 -47.75
CA GLN A 225 72.87 -0.30 -47.83
C GLN A 225 73.85 0.40 -46.87
N ALA A 226 74.57 -0.41 -46.09
CA ALA A 226 75.58 0.06 -45.13
C ALA A 226 76.98 0.06 -45.76
N TRP A 227 77.37 -1.03 -46.42
CA TRP A 227 78.65 -1.11 -47.12
C TRP A 227 78.67 -0.17 -48.33
N ASN A 228 79.60 0.80 -48.35
CA ASN A 228 79.74 1.79 -49.43
C ASN A 228 78.40 2.45 -49.83
N GLY A 229 77.47 2.54 -48.87
CA GLY A 229 76.11 3.01 -49.05
C GLY A 229 75.79 4.13 -48.07
N PRO A 230 74.69 4.86 -48.30
CA PRO A 230 74.36 6.04 -47.49
C PRO A 230 73.92 5.70 -46.05
N GLY A 231 73.60 4.43 -45.75
CA GLY A 231 73.05 4.03 -44.47
C GLY A 231 71.81 4.83 -44.06
N PHE A 232 71.60 4.96 -42.75
CA PHE A 232 70.61 5.88 -42.19
C PHE A 232 71.28 6.87 -41.24
N ASN A 233 71.00 8.16 -41.41
CA ASN A 233 71.28 9.17 -40.40
C ASN A 233 70.21 9.16 -39.31
N ASP A 234 70.51 9.75 -38.15
CA ASP A 234 69.51 9.93 -37.10
C ASP A 234 68.28 10.65 -37.66
N THR A 235 67.13 10.02 -37.45
CA THR A 235 65.84 10.48 -37.94
C THR A 235 64.83 10.32 -36.81
N PRO A 236 64.22 11.42 -36.33
CA PRO A 236 63.29 11.38 -35.22
C PRO A 236 62.20 10.31 -35.40
N GLY A 237 62.01 9.50 -34.36
CA GLY A 237 60.99 8.45 -34.35
C GLY A 237 61.36 7.15 -35.04
N TYR A 238 62.56 7.00 -35.62
CA TYR A 238 63.01 5.75 -36.24
C TYR A 238 63.99 4.98 -35.35
N VAL A 239 63.90 3.65 -35.39
CA VAL A 239 64.82 2.75 -34.70
C VAL A 239 65.36 1.71 -35.67
N ILE A 240 66.61 1.30 -35.48
CA ILE A 240 67.20 0.17 -36.21
C ILE A 240 66.56 -1.12 -35.71
N THR A 241 66.11 -1.96 -36.63
CA THR A 241 65.38 -3.21 -36.35
C THR A 241 66.04 -4.44 -36.95
N GLY A 242 67.09 -4.27 -37.74
CA GLY A 242 67.90 -5.37 -38.24
C GLY A 242 69.19 -4.85 -38.86
N VAL A 243 70.26 -5.62 -38.73
CA VAL A 243 71.53 -5.42 -39.41
C VAL A 243 71.91 -6.75 -40.04
N GLY A 244 72.18 -6.75 -41.34
CA GLY A 244 72.47 -7.93 -42.11
C GLY A 244 73.88 -7.90 -42.68
N ASN A 245 74.56 -9.02 -42.57
CA ASN A 245 75.74 -9.36 -43.36
C ASN A 245 75.37 -10.64 -44.13
N GLY A 246 75.10 -10.49 -45.43
CA GLY A 246 74.63 -11.56 -46.29
C GLY A 246 75.77 -12.44 -46.82
N ASN A 247 77.00 -11.92 -46.89
CA ASN A 247 78.17 -12.67 -47.35
C ASN A 247 79.03 -13.26 -46.20
N SER A 248 78.67 -12.96 -44.95
CA SER A 248 79.34 -13.39 -43.72
C SER A 248 80.81 -12.97 -43.60
N ASP A 249 81.20 -11.83 -44.19
CA ASP A 249 82.53 -11.23 -44.01
C ASP A 249 82.66 -10.39 -42.71
N GLU A 250 83.70 -9.57 -42.58
CA GLU A 250 83.91 -8.73 -41.37
C GLU A 250 83.03 -7.47 -41.30
N LEU A 251 82.21 -7.17 -42.31
CA LEU A 251 81.51 -5.90 -42.48
C LEU A 251 79.99 -6.08 -42.65
N ILE A 252 79.21 -5.03 -42.44
CA ILE A 252 77.74 -5.09 -42.55
C ILE A 252 77.28 -4.61 -43.93
N ASP A 253 76.38 -5.35 -44.57
CA ASP A 253 75.90 -5.03 -45.92
C ASP A 253 74.68 -4.11 -45.90
N GLY A 254 73.75 -4.38 -44.99
CA GLY A 254 72.42 -3.77 -45.00
C GLY A 254 71.86 -3.48 -43.62
N ILE A 255 71.16 -2.36 -43.50
CA ILE A 255 70.50 -1.93 -42.26
C ILE A 255 69.01 -1.77 -42.54
N HIS A 256 68.20 -2.29 -41.62
CA HIS A 256 66.75 -2.13 -41.62
C HIS A 256 66.32 -1.23 -40.48
N ARG A 257 65.43 -0.27 -40.74
CA ARG A 257 64.81 0.55 -39.70
C ARG A 257 63.30 0.56 -39.83
N ARG A 258 62.61 0.92 -38.75
CA ARG A 258 61.16 1.13 -38.73
C ARG A 258 60.83 2.37 -37.89
N PRO A 259 59.78 3.12 -38.23
CA PRO A 259 59.28 4.16 -37.34
C PRO A 259 58.61 3.50 -36.13
N LEU A 260 58.90 4.01 -34.93
CA LEU A 260 58.13 3.69 -33.74
C LEU A 260 56.82 4.50 -33.80
N GLN A 261 55.69 3.82 -33.68
CA GLN A 261 54.37 4.41 -33.77
C GLN A 261 53.58 4.17 -32.48
N LYS A 262 52.74 5.14 -32.12
CA LYS A 262 51.77 5.06 -31.03
C LYS A 262 50.34 5.22 -31.55
N LEU A 263 49.41 4.44 -31.02
CA LEU A 263 47.99 4.54 -31.34
C LEU A 263 47.28 5.42 -30.32
N ILE A 264 46.64 6.50 -30.76
CA ILE A 264 45.74 7.33 -29.93
C ILE A 264 44.42 7.46 -30.66
N GLY A 265 43.29 7.25 -29.96
CA GLY A 265 41.98 7.13 -30.63
C GLY A 265 41.97 5.95 -31.58
N SER A 266 41.86 6.23 -32.89
CA SER A 266 41.95 5.23 -33.97
C SER A 266 43.07 5.54 -34.96
N VAL A 267 44.02 6.42 -34.59
CA VAL A 267 45.06 6.95 -35.48
C VAL A 267 46.44 6.56 -34.97
N TRP A 268 47.27 6.02 -35.87
CA TRP A 268 48.68 5.76 -35.62
C TRP A 268 49.51 7.01 -35.90
N TYR A 269 50.27 7.45 -34.89
CA TYR A 269 51.20 8.58 -34.98
C TYR A 269 52.62 8.07 -34.91
N ASN A 270 53.51 8.61 -35.75
CA ASN A 270 54.96 8.44 -35.55
C ASN A 270 55.36 9.20 -34.27
N VAL A 271 56.20 8.58 -33.45
CA VAL A 271 56.76 9.26 -32.27
C VAL A 271 57.84 10.26 -32.68
N THR A 272 58.20 11.17 -31.77
CA THR A 272 59.33 12.09 -31.94
C THR A 272 60.48 11.68 -31.04
N SER A 273 61.71 12.06 -31.41
CA SER A 273 62.90 12.01 -30.56
C SER A 273 63.20 13.42 -30.01
N ILE A 274 63.85 13.51 -28.83
CA ILE A 274 64.30 14.78 -28.19
C ILE A 274 65.80 14.95 -28.27
#